data_AF-A0A2V8LUB1-F1
#
_entry.id   AF-A0A2V8LUB1-F1
#
_cell.length_a   1.000
_cell.length_b   1.000
_cell.length_c   1.000
_cell.angle_alpha   90.00
_cell.angle_beta   90.00
_cell.angle_gamma   90.00
#
_symmetry.space_group_name_H-M   'P 1'
#
loop_
_entity.id
_entity.type
_entity.pdbx_description
1 polymer ?
#
loop_
_entity_poly.entity_id
_entity_poly.type
_entity_poly.pdbx_seq_one_letter_code
_entity_poly.pdbx_strand_id
1 'polypeptide(L)'
;MRQIAKASLFLLLITFVVSGFSQRSSVRAKKEYFTEDELDLIRDAQELRYRVPTYFKLAERRLIFIGLKQQSDKEKEKEKKEEQQRLKDAQKAGTAPAGKKAPEDPLGYLDDFTRSELLRGYAQAVDEVMSNIDDSYNRKLDVRDSLEDLEKFLRETIPLVEKFQPKNDNERSAMNDALDKAREAMTGAKEALSIVPKTEKKRKQ
;
A
#
# COMPACT_ATOMS: atom_id res chain seq x y z
N MET A 1 -28.59 64.11 52.45
CA MET A 1 -28.75 62.65 52.31
C MET A 1 -27.70 61.96 53.18
N ARG A 2 -28.13 60.94 53.93
CA ARG A 2 -27.39 60.13 54.93
C ARG A 2 -26.17 59.43 54.28
N GLN A 3 -24.95 59.58 54.79
CA GLN A 3 -24.21 58.69 55.74
C GLN A 3 -23.77 57.30 55.17
N ILE A 4 -22.50 56.95 55.46
CA ILE A 4 -21.85 55.61 55.55
C ILE A 4 -21.33 55.03 54.20
N ALA A 5 -20.03 55.03 53.88
CA ALA A 5 -18.84 54.37 54.47
C ALA A 5 -18.60 52.91 54.02
N LYS A 6 -17.31 52.53 54.00
CA LYS A 6 -16.65 51.20 53.81
C LYS A 6 -16.20 50.95 52.36
N ALA A 7 -14.92 51.00 51.98
CA ALA A 7 -13.69 50.38 52.48
C ALA A 7 -13.68 48.84 52.42
N SER A 8 -12.89 48.27 51.48
CA SER A 8 -12.09 47.02 51.56
C SER A 8 -11.74 46.62 50.11
N LEU A 9 -10.48 46.66 49.67
CA LEU A 9 -9.36 45.80 50.05
C LEU A 9 -9.70 44.31 49.90
N PHE A 10 -9.34 43.72 48.76
CA PHE A 10 -8.82 42.35 48.74
C PHE A 10 -7.75 42.20 47.65
N LEU A 11 -6.54 42.05 48.15
CA LEU A 11 -5.33 41.62 47.47
C LEU A 11 -5.40 40.09 47.37
N LEU A 12 -5.21 39.52 46.17
CA LEU A 12 -4.71 38.15 46.08
C LEU A 12 -3.87 37.94 44.81
N LEU A 13 -2.60 37.72 45.11
CA LEU A 13 -1.46 37.46 44.28
C LEU A 13 -1.36 35.94 44.13
N ILE A 14 -1.46 35.39 42.93
CA ILE A 14 -1.02 34.02 42.64
C ILE A 14 -0.25 34.00 41.33
N THR A 15 1.06 33.82 41.48
CA THR A 15 2.05 33.38 40.50
C THR A 15 1.94 31.87 40.28
N PHE A 16 1.94 31.42 39.02
CA PHE A 16 2.35 30.06 38.61
C PHE A 16 2.81 30.13 37.14
N VAL A 17 4.11 30.29 36.88
CA VAL A 17 5.11 29.22 36.64
C VAL A 17 4.76 28.33 35.45
N VAL A 18 5.44 28.64 34.34
CA VAL A 18 6.10 27.73 33.39
C VAL A 18 5.62 26.28 33.40
N SER A 19 4.98 25.88 32.29
CA SER A 19 5.38 24.68 31.54
C SER A 19 4.76 24.76 30.15
N GLY A 20 5.56 25.28 29.21
CA GLY A 20 5.36 25.02 27.79
C GLY A 20 5.58 23.53 27.54
N PHE A 21 4.60 22.71 27.90
CA PHE A 21 4.47 21.36 27.38
C PHE A 21 3.99 21.53 25.95
N SER A 22 4.97 21.70 25.06
CA SER A 22 4.81 21.29 23.67
C SER A 22 4.35 19.84 23.72
N GLN A 23 3.04 19.61 23.61
CA GLN A 23 2.54 18.34 23.11
C GLN A 23 3.09 18.23 21.68
N ARG A 24 4.32 17.72 21.57
CA ARG A 24 4.67 16.88 20.44
C ARG A 24 3.71 15.71 20.53
N SER A 25 2.54 15.89 19.92
CA SER A 25 1.77 14.78 19.39
C SER A 25 2.78 13.98 18.58
N SER A 26 3.24 12.85 19.12
CA SER A 26 3.74 11.78 18.28
C SER A 26 2.52 11.31 17.47
N VAL A 27 2.20 12.07 16.43
CA VAL A 27 1.61 11.49 15.24
C VAL A 27 2.61 10.40 14.89
N ARG A 28 2.31 9.17 15.31
CA ARG A 28 2.95 7.97 14.79
C ARG A 28 2.72 8.11 13.29
N ALA A 29 3.74 8.61 12.59
CA ALA A 29 3.66 8.86 11.17
C ALA A 29 3.05 7.60 10.58
N LYS A 30 1.91 7.73 9.87
CA LYS A 30 1.35 6.61 9.13
C LYS A 30 2.51 6.10 8.29
N LYS A 31 3.08 4.96 8.67
CA LYS A 31 4.17 4.34 7.92
C LYS A 31 3.62 4.22 6.51
N GLU A 32 4.26 4.87 5.54
CA GLU A 32 3.85 4.77 4.16
C GLU A 32 3.80 3.28 3.82
N TYR A 33 2.65 2.81 3.32
CA TYR A 33 2.41 1.38 3.09
C TYR A 33 3.29 0.81 1.97
N PHE A 34 3.84 1.71 1.14
CA PHE A 34 4.83 1.44 0.12
C PHE A 34 6.13 2.16 0.48
N THR A 35 7.26 1.51 0.24
CA THR A 35 8.58 2.16 0.32
C THR A 35 8.80 3.09 -0.86
N GLU A 36 9.77 4.01 -0.77
CA GLU A 36 10.14 4.88 -1.90
C GLU A 36 10.50 4.10 -3.16
N ASP A 37 11.24 2.98 -3.03
CA ASP A 37 11.59 2.12 -4.17
C ASP A 37 10.34 1.49 -4.83
N GLU A 38 9.31 1.17 -4.02
CA GLU A 38 8.02 0.69 -4.51
C GLU A 38 7.18 1.81 -5.14
N LEU A 39 7.23 3.01 -4.58
CA LEU A 39 6.58 4.18 -5.16
C LEU A 39 7.22 4.53 -6.50
N ASP A 40 8.54 4.40 -6.66
CA ASP A 40 9.22 4.59 -7.94
C ASP A 40 8.78 3.55 -8.97
N LEU A 41 8.62 2.29 -8.58
CA LEU A 41 8.03 1.26 -9.45
C LEU A 41 6.62 1.64 -9.92
N ILE A 42 5.79 2.18 -9.03
CA ILE A 42 4.42 2.62 -9.35
C ILE A 42 4.43 3.86 -10.25
N ARG A 43 5.34 4.82 -10.00
CA ARG A 43 5.51 6.04 -10.81
C ARG A 43 5.95 5.70 -12.24
N ASP A 44 6.87 4.75 -12.39
CA ASP A 44 7.33 4.24 -13.69
C ASP A 44 6.20 3.55 -14.46
N ALA A 45 5.31 2.85 -13.74
CA ALA A 45 4.14 2.21 -14.30
C ALA A 45 2.99 3.23 -14.51
N GLN A 46 3.09 4.04 -15.56
CA GLN A 46 2.11 5.11 -15.83
C GLN A 46 0.75 4.63 -16.34
N GLU A 47 0.73 3.62 -17.21
CA GLU A 47 -0.51 3.10 -17.80
C GLU A 47 -1.10 1.97 -16.96
N LEU A 48 -2.44 1.86 -16.93
CA LEU A 48 -3.17 0.87 -16.14
C LEU A 48 -2.65 -0.56 -16.35
N ARG A 49 -2.39 -0.94 -17.61
CA ARG A 49 -1.87 -2.27 -18.00
C ARG A 49 -0.52 -2.62 -17.36
N TYR A 50 0.26 -1.63 -16.93
CA TYR A 50 1.54 -1.82 -16.24
C TYR A 50 1.40 -1.62 -14.74
N ARG A 51 0.53 -0.69 -14.34
CA ARG A 51 0.34 -0.31 -12.94
C ARG A 51 -0.35 -1.41 -12.14
N VAL A 52 -1.40 -2.02 -12.68
CA VAL A 52 -2.13 -3.10 -12.01
C VAL A 52 -1.23 -4.31 -11.71
N PRO A 53 -0.46 -4.85 -12.68
CA PRO A 53 0.52 -5.89 -12.40
C PRO A 53 1.60 -5.47 -11.40
N THR A 54 1.98 -4.19 -11.37
CA THR A 54 2.96 -3.68 -10.40
C THR A 54 2.41 -3.79 -8.98
N TYR A 55 1.18 -3.34 -8.72
CA TYR A 55 0.56 -3.52 -7.41
C TYR A 55 0.38 -4.98 -7.02
N PHE A 56 0.01 -5.87 -7.95
CA PHE A 56 -0.03 -7.31 -7.67
C PHE A 56 1.34 -7.84 -7.26
N LYS A 57 2.40 -7.47 -7.97
CA LYS A 57 3.78 -7.83 -7.61
C LYS A 57 4.12 -7.38 -6.18
N LEU A 58 3.78 -6.15 -5.81
CA LEU A 58 4.01 -5.62 -4.46
C LEU A 58 3.20 -6.38 -3.39
N ALA A 59 1.95 -6.71 -3.69
CA ALA A 59 1.09 -7.50 -2.82
C ALA A 59 1.64 -8.93 -2.64
N GLU A 60 2.05 -9.59 -3.72
CA GLU A 60 2.64 -10.93 -3.68
C GLU A 60 3.94 -10.98 -2.89
N ARG A 61 4.83 -9.98 -3.06
CA ARG A 61 6.08 -9.89 -2.29
C ARG A 61 5.83 -9.93 -0.80
N ARG A 62 4.80 -9.20 -0.33
CA ARG A 62 4.39 -9.20 1.08
C ARG A 62 3.91 -10.57 1.50
N LEU A 63 3.07 -11.24 0.70
CA LEU A 63 2.58 -12.61 0.98
C LEU A 63 3.69 -13.66 0.98
N ILE A 64 4.66 -13.53 0.07
CA ILE A 64 5.85 -14.40 -0.01
C ILE A 64 6.67 -14.22 1.26
N PHE A 65 6.95 -12.97 1.64
CA PHE A 65 7.77 -12.64 2.79
C PHE A 65 7.17 -13.17 4.11
N ILE A 66 5.85 -13.08 4.30
CA ILE A 66 5.18 -13.66 5.48
C ILE A 66 4.95 -15.18 5.39
N GLY A 67 5.46 -15.83 4.34
CA GLY A 67 5.44 -17.29 4.18
C GLY A 67 4.10 -17.87 3.71
N LEU A 68 3.19 -17.06 3.18
CA LEU A 68 1.88 -17.51 2.68
C LEU A 68 1.90 -17.93 1.21
N LYS A 69 2.88 -17.46 0.44
CA LYS A 69 3.08 -17.85 -0.96
C LYS A 69 4.51 -18.31 -1.18
N GLN A 70 4.70 -19.39 -1.93
CA GLN A 70 6.03 -19.80 -2.37
C GLN A 70 6.38 -19.07 -3.67
N GLN A 71 7.56 -18.48 -3.71
CA GLN A 71 8.11 -17.90 -4.93
C GLN A 71 8.97 -18.94 -5.64
N SER A 72 8.68 -19.20 -6.91
CA SER A 72 9.48 -20.14 -7.70
C SER A 72 10.86 -19.59 -8.00
N ASP A 73 11.86 -20.46 -8.15
CA ASP A 73 13.23 -20.05 -8.49
C ASP A 73 13.29 -19.27 -9.81
N LYS A 74 12.41 -19.64 -10.76
CA LYS A 74 12.27 -18.95 -12.04
C LYS A 74 11.75 -17.52 -11.88
N GLU A 75 10.80 -17.29 -10.98
CA GLU A 75 10.30 -15.94 -10.67
C GLU A 75 11.36 -15.11 -9.96
N LYS A 76 12.09 -15.70 -9.01
CA LYS A 76 13.22 -15.03 -8.34
C LYS A 76 14.29 -14.59 -9.32
N GLU A 77 14.69 -15.48 -10.23
CA GLU A 77 15.69 -15.17 -11.25
C GLU A 77 15.20 -14.08 -12.21
N LYS A 78 13.93 -14.13 -12.60
CA LYS A 78 13.31 -13.11 -13.45
C LYS A 78 13.29 -11.75 -12.76
N GLU A 79 12.87 -11.67 -11.49
CA GLU A 79 12.87 -10.41 -10.73
C GLU A 79 14.28 -9.82 -10.59
N LYS A 80 15.28 -10.66 -10.26
CA LYS A 80 16.68 -10.21 -10.19
C LYS A 80 17.17 -9.63 -11.51
N LYS A 81 16.81 -10.25 -12.63
CA LYS A 81 17.16 -9.74 -13.97
C LYS A 81 16.45 -8.42 -14.29
N GLU A 82 15.16 -8.30 -14.00
CA GLU A 82 14.39 -7.07 -14.18
C GLU A 82 14.96 -5.91 -13.34
N GLU A 83 15.27 -6.16 -12.08
CA GLU A 83 15.83 -5.16 -11.17
C GLU A 83 17.24 -4.74 -11.59
N GLN A 84 18.08 -5.70 -11.98
CA GLN A 84 19.41 -5.39 -12.52
C GLN A 84 19.31 -4.57 -13.81
N GLN A 85 18.33 -4.86 -14.67
CA GLN A 85 18.11 -4.09 -15.88
C GLN A 85 17.65 -2.66 -15.55
N ARG A 86 16.71 -2.49 -14.61
CA ARG A 86 16.27 -1.16 -14.14
C ARG A 86 17.42 -0.35 -13.55
N LEU A 87 18.29 -0.96 -12.74
CA LEU A 87 19.47 -0.29 -12.19
C LEU A 87 20.44 0.16 -13.29
N LYS A 88 20.67 -0.67 -14.31
CA LYS A 88 21.51 -0.29 -15.47
C LYS A 88 20.90 0.88 -16.24
N ASP A 89 19.59 0.86 -16.44
CA ASP A 89 18.90 1.91 -17.19
C ASP A 89 18.85 3.22 -16.39
N ALA A 90 18.65 3.17 -15.07
CA ALA A 90 18.74 4.31 -14.17
C ALA A 90 20.17 4.90 -14.09
N GLN A 91 21.20 4.05 -14.09
CA GLN A 91 22.59 4.50 -14.15
C GLN A 91 22.90 5.20 -15.48
N LYS A 92 22.41 4.67 -16.61
CA LYS A 92 22.55 5.32 -17.93
C LYS A 92 21.79 6.65 -17.99
N ALA A 93 20.66 6.75 -17.31
CA ALA A 93 19.87 7.98 -17.21
C ALA A 93 20.44 9.01 -16.21
N GLY A 94 21.50 8.66 -15.47
CA GLY A 94 22.12 9.52 -14.46
C GLY A 94 21.28 9.72 -13.19
N THR A 95 20.23 8.92 -12.99
CA THR A 95 19.32 9.02 -11.83
C THR A 95 19.72 8.10 -10.68
N ALA A 96 20.63 7.15 -10.92
CA ALA A 96 21.17 6.26 -9.90
C ALA A 96 22.70 6.35 -9.80
N PRO A 97 23.29 6.17 -8.59
CA PRO A 97 24.73 6.19 -8.40
C PRO A 97 25.42 5.06 -9.19
N ALA A 98 26.54 5.41 -9.84
CA ALA A 98 27.36 4.48 -10.59
C ALA A 98 27.87 3.35 -9.67
N GLY A 99 27.62 2.09 -10.05
CA GLY A 99 28.10 0.92 -9.31
C GLY A 99 27.10 0.32 -8.31
N LYS A 100 25.89 0.86 -8.15
CA LYS A 100 24.81 0.20 -7.37
C LYS A 100 24.47 -1.14 -8.04
N LYS A 101 24.60 -2.25 -7.32
CA LYS A 101 24.23 -3.59 -7.77
C LYS A 101 22.81 -3.93 -7.31
N ALA A 102 22.17 -4.87 -8.01
CA ALA A 102 20.91 -5.43 -7.54
C ALA A 102 21.12 -6.10 -6.17
N PRO A 103 20.19 -5.95 -5.22
CA PRO A 103 20.28 -6.56 -3.91
C PRO A 103 20.37 -8.09 -4.00
N GLU A 104 21.11 -8.71 -3.08
CA GLU A 104 21.25 -10.17 -3.02
C GLU A 104 19.92 -10.85 -2.68
N ASP A 105 19.18 -10.23 -1.77
CA ASP A 105 17.79 -10.55 -1.44
C ASP A 105 16.85 -9.42 -1.90
N PRO A 106 16.08 -9.61 -2.98
CA PRO A 106 15.12 -8.63 -3.47
C PRO A 106 13.99 -8.30 -2.49
N LEU A 107 13.76 -9.12 -1.46
CA LEU A 107 12.70 -8.91 -0.47
C LEU A 107 13.24 -8.41 0.88
N GLY A 108 14.55 -8.28 1.05
CA GLY A 108 15.17 -7.90 2.33
C GLY A 108 14.70 -6.54 2.86
N TYR A 109 14.25 -5.63 1.99
CA TYR A 109 13.67 -4.34 2.42
C TYR A 109 12.37 -4.51 3.23
N LEU A 110 11.72 -5.67 3.16
CA LEU A 110 10.51 -5.97 3.92
C LEU A 110 10.81 -6.36 5.38
N ASP A 111 12.07 -6.59 5.75
CA ASP A 111 12.49 -6.87 7.14
C ASP A 111 12.13 -5.72 8.10
N ASP A 112 12.04 -4.49 7.58
CA ASP A 112 11.66 -3.30 8.35
C ASP A 112 10.17 -3.25 8.71
N PHE A 113 9.37 -4.19 8.19
CA PHE A 113 7.92 -4.24 8.37
C PHE A 113 7.50 -5.37 9.30
N THR A 114 6.56 -5.05 10.18
CA THR A 114 5.87 -6.08 10.98
C THR A 114 4.91 -6.88 10.10
N ARG A 115 4.57 -8.12 10.51
CA ARG A 115 3.61 -8.97 9.78
C ARG A 115 2.24 -8.29 9.58
N SER A 116 1.79 -7.49 10.54
CA SER A 116 0.55 -6.71 10.41
C SER A 116 0.69 -5.56 9.41
N GLU A 117 1.84 -4.88 9.36
CA GLU A 117 2.12 -3.86 8.34
C GLU A 117 2.18 -4.46 6.94
N LEU A 118 2.73 -5.67 6.79
CA LEU A 118 2.75 -6.40 5.52
C LEU A 118 1.35 -6.78 5.03
N LEU A 119 0.47 -7.24 5.93
CA LEU A 119 -0.95 -7.49 5.62
C LEU A 119 -1.69 -6.21 5.21
N ARG A 120 -1.42 -5.09 5.90
CA ARG A 120 -2.00 -3.79 5.52
C ARG A 120 -1.48 -3.31 4.18
N GLY A 121 -0.20 -3.52 3.87
CA GLY A 121 0.37 -3.21 2.57
C GLY A 121 -0.21 -4.06 1.44
N TYR A 122 -0.53 -5.34 1.70
CA TYR A 122 -1.31 -6.17 0.78
C TYR A 122 -2.69 -5.57 0.52
N ALA A 123 -3.40 -5.19 1.58
CA ALA A 123 -4.73 -4.59 1.47
C ALA A 123 -4.69 -3.25 0.71
N GLN A 124 -3.69 -2.41 1.01
CA GLN A 124 -3.48 -1.14 0.30
C GLN A 124 -3.24 -1.38 -1.19
N ALA A 125 -2.41 -2.36 -1.57
CA ALA A 125 -2.18 -2.66 -2.99
C ALA A 125 -3.47 -3.08 -3.72
N VAL A 126 -4.38 -3.81 -3.04
CA VAL A 126 -5.69 -4.15 -3.61
C VAL A 126 -6.56 -2.90 -3.79
N ASP A 127 -6.64 -2.03 -2.78
CA ASP A 127 -7.41 -0.77 -2.83
C ASP A 127 -6.89 0.16 -3.95
N GLU A 128 -5.58 0.26 -4.12
CA GLU A 128 -4.98 1.05 -5.19
C GLU A 128 -5.33 0.49 -6.58
N VAL A 129 -5.36 -0.84 -6.75
CA VAL A 129 -5.78 -1.45 -8.02
C VAL A 129 -7.23 -1.10 -8.32
N MET A 130 -8.14 -1.25 -7.36
CA MET A 130 -9.55 -0.85 -7.51
C MET A 130 -9.65 0.63 -7.91
N SER A 131 -8.97 1.51 -7.18
CA SER A 131 -9.01 2.96 -7.44
C SER A 131 -8.49 3.30 -8.84
N ASN A 132 -7.39 2.69 -9.28
CA ASN A 132 -6.83 2.95 -10.62
C ASN A 132 -7.72 2.40 -11.75
N ILE A 133 -8.40 1.26 -11.52
CA ILE A 133 -9.39 0.70 -12.45
C ILE A 133 -10.58 1.65 -12.56
N ASP A 134 -11.14 2.10 -11.43
CA ASP A 134 -12.27 3.02 -11.40
C ASP A 134 -11.93 4.35 -12.07
N ASP A 135 -10.77 4.93 -11.79
CA ASP A 135 -10.28 6.15 -12.44
C ASP A 135 -10.15 5.97 -13.96
N SER A 136 -9.62 4.83 -14.40
CA SER A 136 -9.47 4.53 -15.83
C SER A 136 -10.82 4.34 -16.51
N TYR A 137 -11.76 3.67 -15.84
CA TYR A 137 -13.12 3.49 -16.33
C TYR A 137 -13.88 4.82 -16.43
N ASN A 138 -13.73 5.70 -15.43
CA ASN A 138 -14.29 7.05 -15.43
C ASN A 138 -13.76 7.88 -16.60
N ARG A 139 -12.49 7.67 -16.97
CA ARG A 139 -11.84 8.25 -18.15
C ARG A 139 -12.18 7.55 -19.48
N LYS A 140 -13.12 6.59 -19.47
CA LYS A 140 -13.57 5.82 -20.64
C LYS A 140 -12.46 5.00 -21.30
N LEU A 141 -11.47 4.58 -20.52
CA LEU A 141 -10.43 3.65 -20.96
C LEU A 141 -10.92 2.19 -20.84
N ASP A 142 -10.26 1.29 -21.58
CA ASP A 142 -10.50 -0.14 -21.41
C ASP A 142 -9.89 -0.63 -20.10
N VAL A 143 -10.70 -1.31 -19.29
CA VAL A 143 -10.36 -1.85 -17.97
C VAL A 143 -10.66 -3.34 -17.84
N ARG A 144 -11.19 -3.97 -18.90
CA ARG A 144 -11.69 -5.35 -18.84
C ARG A 144 -10.59 -6.33 -18.42
N ASP A 145 -9.44 -6.27 -19.08
CA ASP A 145 -8.30 -7.14 -18.78
C ASP A 145 -7.82 -6.94 -17.33
N SER A 146 -7.75 -5.69 -16.86
CA SER A 146 -7.35 -5.39 -15.48
C SER A 146 -8.34 -5.90 -14.43
N LEU A 147 -9.64 -5.87 -14.72
CA LEU A 147 -10.67 -6.48 -13.87
C LEU A 147 -10.56 -8.01 -13.83
N GLU A 148 -10.31 -8.64 -14.97
CA GLU A 148 -10.10 -10.10 -15.04
C GLU A 148 -8.85 -10.51 -14.27
N ASP A 149 -7.76 -9.75 -14.41
CA ASP A 149 -6.53 -9.98 -13.66
C ASP A 149 -6.73 -9.78 -12.16
N LEU A 150 -7.48 -8.75 -11.74
CA LEU A 150 -7.84 -8.54 -10.33
C LEU A 150 -8.67 -9.69 -9.77
N GLU A 151 -9.71 -10.12 -10.48
CA GLU A 151 -10.54 -11.25 -10.06
C GLU A 151 -9.70 -12.52 -9.89
N LYS A 152 -8.82 -12.81 -10.85
CA LYS A 152 -7.93 -13.96 -10.77
C LYS A 152 -6.96 -13.84 -9.60
N PHE A 153 -6.32 -12.69 -9.45
CA PHE A 153 -5.38 -12.41 -8.37
C PHE A 153 -6.03 -12.66 -7.00
N LEU A 154 -7.18 -12.05 -6.74
CA LEU A 154 -7.90 -12.19 -5.47
C LEU A 154 -8.37 -13.63 -5.23
N ARG A 155 -8.73 -14.37 -6.27
CA ARG A 155 -9.14 -15.78 -6.17
C ARG A 155 -8.00 -16.65 -5.69
N GLU A 156 -6.78 -16.31 -6.08
CA GLU A 156 -5.57 -17.00 -5.68
C GLU A 156 -5.09 -16.57 -4.29
N THR A 157 -5.17 -15.27 -3.94
CA THR A 157 -4.57 -14.73 -2.71
C THR A 157 -5.47 -14.76 -1.48
N ILE A 158 -6.80 -14.60 -1.61
CA ILE A 158 -7.73 -14.66 -0.46
C ILE A 158 -7.52 -15.95 0.36
N PRO A 159 -7.51 -17.15 -0.25
CA PRO A 159 -7.30 -18.39 0.50
C PRO A 159 -5.91 -18.49 1.16
N LEU A 160 -4.93 -17.72 0.71
CA LEU A 160 -3.61 -17.65 1.36
C LEU A 160 -3.68 -16.79 2.61
N VAL A 161 -4.32 -15.63 2.53
CA VAL A 161 -4.51 -14.73 3.69
C VAL A 161 -5.37 -15.40 4.77
N GLU A 162 -6.38 -16.20 4.39
CA GLU A 162 -7.18 -16.99 5.35
C GLU A 162 -6.35 -18.01 6.15
N LYS A 163 -5.23 -18.49 5.60
CA LYS A 163 -4.32 -19.41 6.29
C LYS A 163 -3.35 -18.71 7.23
N PHE A 164 -3.33 -17.39 7.23
CA PHE A 164 -2.45 -16.63 8.12
C PHE A 164 -2.81 -16.92 9.58
N GLN A 165 -1.80 -17.24 10.39
CA GLN A 165 -1.95 -17.50 11.81
C GLN A 165 -1.54 -16.24 12.60
N PRO A 166 -2.51 -15.41 13.05
CA PRO A 166 -2.21 -14.22 13.83
C PRO A 166 -1.74 -14.59 15.23
N LYS A 167 -0.66 -13.96 15.69
CA LYS A 167 -0.04 -14.17 17.00
C LYS A 167 -0.49 -13.16 18.05
N ASN A 168 -1.14 -12.07 17.63
CA ASN A 168 -1.63 -11.00 18.48
C ASN A 168 -2.83 -10.31 17.84
N ASP A 169 -3.50 -9.44 18.58
CA ASP A 169 -4.71 -8.76 18.13
C ASP A 169 -4.46 -7.79 16.96
N ASN A 170 -3.27 -7.17 16.91
CA ASN A 170 -2.90 -6.29 15.80
C ASN A 170 -2.82 -7.05 14.48
N GLU A 171 -2.20 -8.24 14.50
CA GLU A 171 -2.13 -9.14 13.34
C GLU A 171 -3.51 -9.68 12.97
N ARG A 172 -4.35 -10.04 13.95
CA ARG A 172 -5.73 -10.49 13.71
C ARG A 172 -6.57 -9.40 13.05
N SER A 173 -6.49 -8.17 13.57
CA SER A 173 -7.17 -7.01 13.00
C SER A 173 -6.69 -6.71 11.58
N ALA A 174 -5.37 -6.73 11.33
CA ALA A 174 -4.82 -6.52 10.00
C ALA A 174 -5.21 -7.61 9.00
N MET A 175 -5.27 -8.87 9.45
CA MET A 175 -5.73 -9.99 8.62
C MET A 175 -7.21 -9.84 8.25
N ASN A 176 -8.07 -9.50 9.22
CA ASN A 176 -9.49 -9.29 8.96
C ASN A 176 -9.72 -8.14 7.98
N ASP A 177 -9.08 -6.99 8.21
CA ASP A 177 -9.15 -5.83 7.31
C ASP A 177 -8.69 -6.17 5.88
N ALA A 178 -7.59 -6.93 5.76
CA ALA A 178 -7.10 -7.41 4.47
C ALA A 178 -8.08 -8.36 3.77
N LEU A 179 -8.75 -9.24 4.51
CA LEU A 179 -9.74 -10.17 3.96
C LEU A 179 -11.03 -9.45 3.56
N ASP A 180 -11.49 -8.51 4.37
CA ASP A 180 -12.71 -7.74 4.10
C ASP A 180 -12.52 -6.93 2.81
N LYS A 181 -11.42 -6.17 2.71
CA LYS A 181 -11.07 -5.42 1.49
C LYS A 181 -10.89 -6.31 0.26
N ALA A 182 -10.19 -7.43 0.40
CA ALA A 182 -10.00 -8.36 -0.72
C ALA A 182 -11.32 -8.98 -1.19
N ARG A 183 -12.25 -9.30 -0.29
CA ARG A 183 -13.58 -9.84 -0.63
C ARG A 183 -14.50 -8.79 -1.23
N GLU A 184 -14.43 -7.56 -0.74
CA GLU A 184 -15.12 -6.41 -1.33
C GLU A 184 -14.63 -6.19 -2.76
N ALA A 185 -13.32 -6.09 -2.97
CA ALA A 185 -12.72 -5.95 -4.29
C ALA A 185 -13.06 -7.12 -5.23
N MET A 186 -13.09 -8.36 -4.71
CA MET A 186 -13.50 -9.54 -5.48
C MET A 186 -14.96 -9.44 -5.96
N THR A 187 -15.84 -9.00 -5.07
CA THR A 187 -17.26 -8.83 -5.38
C THR A 187 -17.46 -7.70 -6.39
N GLY A 188 -16.83 -6.55 -6.15
CA GLY A 188 -16.84 -5.41 -7.06
C GLY A 188 -16.27 -5.76 -8.44
N ALA A 189 -15.18 -6.52 -8.52
CA ALA A 189 -14.62 -6.99 -9.78
C ALA A 189 -15.61 -7.87 -10.54
N LYS A 190 -16.26 -8.84 -9.88
CA LYS A 190 -17.26 -9.72 -10.51
C LYS A 190 -18.47 -8.95 -11.02
N GLU A 191 -18.98 -8.00 -10.24
CA GLU A 191 -20.09 -7.14 -10.63
C GLU A 191 -19.70 -6.28 -11.84
N ALA A 192 -18.54 -5.62 -11.79
CA ALA A 192 -18.02 -4.82 -12.90
C ALA A 192 -17.82 -5.66 -14.17
N LEU A 193 -17.32 -6.89 -14.06
CA LEU A 193 -17.17 -7.82 -15.18
C LEU A 193 -18.50 -8.26 -15.80
N SER A 194 -19.64 -8.11 -15.10
CA SER A 194 -20.96 -8.36 -15.70
C SER A 194 -21.45 -7.18 -16.55
N ILE A 195 -20.92 -5.99 -16.32
CA ILE A 195 -21.31 -4.74 -16.98
C ILE A 195 -20.33 -4.40 -18.11
N VAL A 196 -19.03 -4.59 -17.88
CA VAL A 196 -17.98 -4.25 -18.84
C VAL A 196 -17.89 -5.33 -19.91
N PRO A 197 -18.15 -5.01 -21.19
CA PRO A 197 -18.11 -5.97 -22.28
C PRO A 197 -16.70 -6.52 -22.49
N LYS A 198 -16.60 -7.73 -23.04
CA LYS A 198 -15.30 -8.31 -23.40
C LYS A 198 -14.67 -7.44 -24.48
N THR A 199 -13.40 -7.07 -24.31
CA THR A 199 -12.66 -6.37 -25.35
C THR A 199 -12.55 -7.29 -26.57
N GLU A 200 -13.12 -6.88 -27.70
CA GLU A 200 -12.86 -7.57 -28.96
C GLU A 200 -11.38 -7.39 -29.26
N LYS A 201 -10.61 -8.48 -29.20
CA LYS A 201 -9.24 -8.49 -29.73
C LYS A 201 -9.32 -8.01 -31.16
N LYS A 202 -8.95 -6.76 -31.43
CA LYS A 202 -8.77 -6.25 -32.79
C LYS A 202 -7.83 -7.21 -33.50
N ARG A 203 -8.39 -8.06 -34.37
CA ARG A 203 -7.61 -8.84 -35.33
C ARG A 203 -6.78 -7.80 -36.09
N LYS A 204 -5.47 -7.81 -35.88
CA LYS A 204 -4.54 -7.09 -36.76
C LYS A 204 -4.85 -7.60 -38.18
N GLN A 205 -5.39 -6.72 -39.02
CA GLN A 205 -5.36 -6.90 -40.47
C GLN A 205 -3.95 -6.55 -40.95
#